data_AF-A0A0R1JZT2-F1
#
_entry.id   AF-A0A0R1JZT2-F1
#
_cell.length_a   1.000
_cell.length_b   1.000
_cell.length_c   1.000
_cell.angle_alpha   90.00
_cell.angle_beta   90.00
_cell.angle_gamma   90.00
#
_symmetry.space_group_name_H-M   'P 1'
#
loop_
_entity.id
_entity.type
_entity.pdbx_description
1 polymer ?
#
loop_
_entity_poly.entity_id
_entity_poly.type
_entity_poly.pdbx_seq_one_letter_code
_entity_poly.pdbx_strand_id
1 'polypeptide(L)'
;MTTLIFGHQNPDTDAITSAMTFAEYQRQLGNTDVEAVALGEPNDETKFALNYFKHALPRVITSAANETDTVMLVDHNEAQQSVADIKDVTVTAVVDHHRIANFETAAPLFYRAEPIGSTNSVLYKMYQEAGIAITPQIAGLMISGIVSDTLLLKSPTTTATERDILPKLAKIAGIDLQEFGLAMLKAGTNLAAKSDLDIVEGDAKSFNMGGLTVRIGQVNTVDLNEIYARQADLTATMQQEATKHQYDLFLLIATNILDSDSTGFAVGTGLDKLEAAFGTKFDADHRLALPGVVSRKKQVVPPLQKAFEA
;
A
#
# COMPACT_ATOMS: atom_id res chain seq x y z
N MET A 1 17.23 29.14 5.08
CA MET A 1 16.48 28.20 5.92
C MET A 1 16.20 27.03 5.02
N THR A 2 16.54 25.84 5.47
CA THR A 2 16.42 24.62 4.67
C THR A 2 14.96 24.42 4.25
N THR A 3 14.71 24.26 2.95
CA THR A 3 13.38 23.92 2.46
C THR A 3 13.11 22.44 2.77
N LEU A 4 11.99 22.17 3.44
CA LEU A 4 11.59 20.80 3.77
C LEU A 4 10.76 20.20 2.64
N ILE A 5 11.04 18.93 2.31
CA ILE A 5 10.35 18.16 1.27
C ILE A 5 9.72 16.94 1.92
N PHE A 6 8.43 16.75 1.75
CA PHE A 6 7.70 15.65 2.40
C PHE A 6 6.48 15.19 1.61
N GLY A 7 6.14 13.92 1.82
CA GLY A 7 4.88 13.32 1.42
C GLY A 7 3.75 13.55 2.42
N HIS A 8 2.66 12.80 2.28
CA HIS A 8 1.50 12.92 3.17
C HIS A 8 1.71 12.29 4.55
N GLN A 9 0.79 12.57 5.48
CA GLN A 9 0.64 11.89 6.76
C GLN A 9 0.36 10.40 6.57
N ASN A 10 0.77 9.57 7.53
CA ASN A 10 0.75 8.10 7.40
C ASN A 10 1.45 7.66 6.11
N PRO A 11 2.74 8.04 5.95
CA PRO A 11 3.40 7.95 4.66
C PRO A 11 3.54 6.49 4.24
N ASP A 12 3.26 6.23 2.97
CA ASP A 12 3.60 4.98 2.32
C ASP A 12 5.00 5.05 1.69
N THR A 13 5.35 4.03 0.91
CA THR A 13 6.66 3.95 0.30
C THR A 13 6.86 5.02 -0.77
N ASP A 14 5.83 5.40 -1.54
CA ASP A 14 6.00 6.45 -2.56
C ASP A 14 6.18 7.82 -1.91
N ALA A 15 5.36 8.17 -0.91
CA ALA A 15 5.49 9.40 -0.15
C ALA A 15 6.91 9.62 0.42
N ILE A 16 7.50 8.59 1.04
CA ILE A 16 8.86 8.66 1.60
C ILE A 16 9.91 8.74 0.49
N THR A 17 9.88 7.80 -0.45
CA THR A 17 10.95 7.67 -1.44
C THR A 17 10.92 8.81 -2.45
N SER A 18 9.75 9.35 -2.80
CA SER A 18 9.61 10.55 -3.62
C SER A 18 10.21 11.78 -2.94
N ALA A 19 10.05 11.94 -1.62
CA ALA A 19 10.63 13.09 -0.91
C ALA A 19 12.16 13.05 -0.95
N MET A 20 12.74 11.86 -0.75
CA MET A 20 14.18 11.63 -0.84
C MET A 20 14.72 11.80 -2.26
N THR A 21 14.01 11.26 -3.26
CA THR A 21 14.36 11.37 -4.68
C THR A 21 14.30 12.82 -5.16
N PHE A 22 13.28 13.58 -4.73
CA PHE A 22 13.11 14.98 -5.11
C PHE A 22 14.10 15.90 -4.38
N ALA A 23 14.44 15.62 -3.13
CA ALA A 23 15.54 16.31 -2.45
C ALA A 23 16.87 16.14 -3.20
N GLU A 24 17.19 14.93 -3.67
CA GLU A 24 18.39 14.72 -4.48
C GLU A 24 18.33 15.43 -5.84
N TYR A 25 17.16 15.44 -6.48
CA TYR A 25 16.95 16.18 -7.73
C TYR A 25 17.25 17.68 -7.55
N GLN A 26 16.71 18.27 -6.47
CA GLN A 26 16.92 19.67 -6.14
C GLN A 26 18.40 19.98 -5.85
N ARG A 27 19.12 19.10 -5.15
CA ARG A 27 20.56 19.24 -4.91
C ARG A 27 21.35 19.22 -6.21
N GLN A 28 21.02 18.33 -7.14
CA GLN A 28 21.69 18.25 -8.44
C GLN A 28 21.39 19.46 -9.35
N LEU A 29 20.26 20.14 -9.13
CA LEU A 29 19.97 21.45 -9.75
C LEU A 29 20.66 22.64 -9.06
N GLY A 30 21.44 22.39 -8.00
CA GLY A 30 22.17 23.41 -7.24
C GLY A 30 21.41 23.97 -6.04
N ASN A 31 20.19 23.53 -5.76
CA ASN A 31 19.47 23.86 -4.53
C ASN A 31 19.89 22.89 -3.42
N THR A 32 21.01 23.19 -2.75
CA THR A 32 21.59 22.32 -1.72
C THR A 32 20.98 22.46 -0.33
N ASP A 33 20.19 23.51 -0.07
CA ASP A 33 19.55 23.78 1.22
C ASP A 33 18.15 23.12 1.28
N VAL A 34 18.11 21.79 1.05
CA VAL A 34 16.89 20.97 1.07
C VAL A 34 17.04 19.70 1.91
N GLU A 35 16.00 19.35 2.66
CA GLU A 35 15.93 18.15 3.49
C GLU A 35 14.63 17.36 3.20
N ALA A 36 14.76 16.05 3.00
CA ALA A 36 13.62 15.14 2.93
C ALA A 36 13.21 14.72 4.36
N VAL A 37 11.95 14.93 4.71
CA VAL A 37 11.38 14.59 6.02
C VAL A 37 10.08 13.79 5.85
N ALA A 38 9.63 13.16 6.92
CA ALA A 38 8.41 12.34 6.95
C ALA A 38 7.37 12.92 7.93
N LEU A 39 6.09 12.72 7.62
CA LEU A 39 4.96 13.14 8.47
C LEU A 39 4.39 11.97 9.30
N GLY A 40 5.17 10.90 9.46
CA GLY A 40 4.82 9.72 10.23
C GLY A 40 5.94 8.70 10.20
N GLU A 41 5.83 7.69 11.05
CA GLU A 41 6.78 6.58 11.09
C GLU A 41 6.68 5.76 9.78
N PRO A 42 7.79 5.53 9.06
CA PRO A 42 7.76 4.68 7.86
C PRO A 42 7.27 3.27 8.18
N ASN A 43 6.43 2.73 7.28
CA ASN A 43 5.88 1.38 7.42
C ASN A 43 6.96 0.29 7.14
N ASP A 44 6.61 -0.98 7.37
CA ASP A 44 7.56 -2.10 7.22
C ASP A 44 8.03 -2.30 5.76
N GLU A 45 7.18 -2.01 4.77
CA GLU A 45 7.53 -2.03 3.36
C GLU A 45 8.60 -0.99 3.03
N THR A 46 8.37 0.25 3.49
CA THR A 46 9.30 1.35 3.28
C THR A 46 10.62 1.11 4.01
N LYS A 47 10.56 0.59 5.24
CA LYS A 47 11.76 0.20 6.01
C LYS A 47 12.56 -0.87 5.28
N PHE A 48 11.89 -1.87 4.69
CA PHE A 48 12.56 -2.88 3.87
C PHE A 48 13.29 -2.23 2.68
N ALA A 49 12.60 -1.38 1.92
CA ALA A 49 13.18 -0.69 0.76
C ALA A 49 14.40 0.15 1.12
N LEU A 50 14.29 1.00 2.15
CA LEU A 50 15.39 1.87 2.58
C LEU A 50 16.59 1.05 3.09
N ASN A 51 16.34 -0.01 3.87
CA ASN A 51 17.40 -0.90 4.34
C ASN A 51 18.10 -1.62 3.18
N TYR A 52 17.35 -2.11 2.19
CA TYR A 52 17.90 -2.80 1.01
C TYR A 52 18.86 -1.90 0.23
N PHE A 53 18.46 -0.63 0.01
CA PHE A 53 19.27 0.36 -0.71
C PHE A 53 20.20 1.18 0.19
N LYS A 54 20.32 0.82 1.48
CA LYS A 54 21.22 1.44 2.46
C LYS A 54 20.99 2.94 2.67
N HIS A 55 19.73 3.34 2.63
CA HIS A 55 19.29 4.69 2.97
C HIS A 55 18.91 4.77 4.45
N ALA A 56 19.21 5.92 5.08
CA ALA A 56 18.71 6.22 6.40
C ALA A 56 17.21 6.57 6.33
N LEU A 57 16.48 6.29 7.42
CA LEU A 57 15.11 6.77 7.56
C LEU A 57 15.12 8.31 7.60
N PRO A 58 14.20 8.98 6.89
CA PRO A 58 14.04 10.42 7.01
C PRO A 58 13.60 10.78 8.44
N ARG A 59 13.98 11.98 8.87
CA ARG A 59 13.52 12.53 10.14
C ARG A 59 12.01 12.73 10.10
N VAL A 60 11.33 12.33 11.17
CA VAL A 60 9.89 12.57 11.34
C VAL A 60 9.69 13.94 11.97
N ILE A 61 8.78 14.72 11.40
CA ILE A 61 8.36 16.03 11.92
C ILE A 61 6.86 16.06 12.19
N THR A 62 6.44 16.95 13.08
CA THR A 62 5.02 17.20 13.37
C THR A 62 4.57 18.61 12.99
N SER A 63 5.53 19.52 12.74
CA SER A 63 5.32 20.91 12.33
C SER A 63 6.48 21.35 11.44
N ALA A 64 6.22 22.24 10.48
CA ALA A 64 7.23 22.78 9.58
C ALA A 64 7.57 24.26 9.86
N ALA A 65 6.60 25.06 10.32
CA ALA A 65 6.72 26.51 10.47
C ALA A 65 7.72 26.93 11.57
N ASN A 66 8.07 26.02 12.48
CA ASN A 66 9.11 26.24 13.48
C ASN A 66 10.54 26.02 12.95
N GLU A 67 10.68 25.47 11.73
CA GLU A 67 11.98 25.11 11.13
C GLU A 67 12.24 25.85 9.81
N THR A 68 11.18 26.15 9.04
CA THR A 68 11.32 26.75 7.71
C THR A 68 10.10 27.60 7.33
N ASP A 69 10.32 28.57 6.44
CA ASP A 69 9.24 29.34 5.80
C ASP A 69 8.76 28.69 4.49
N THR A 70 9.48 27.69 3.97
CA THR A 70 9.23 27.14 2.64
C THR A 70 9.23 25.62 2.62
N VAL A 71 8.29 25.04 1.89
CA VAL A 71 8.17 23.59 1.73
C VAL A 71 7.95 23.21 0.27
N MET A 72 8.20 21.93 -0.04
CA MET A 72 7.84 21.31 -1.31
C MET A 72 7.09 20.00 -1.02
N LEU A 73 5.98 19.80 -1.71
CA LEU A 73 5.13 18.63 -1.50
C LEU A 73 5.41 17.60 -2.58
N VAL A 74 5.49 16.35 -2.17
CA VAL A 74 5.46 15.21 -3.10
C VAL A 74 4.25 14.35 -2.76
N ASP A 75 3.67 13.70 -3.75
CA ASP A 75 2.69 12.63 -3.57
C ASP A 75 1.40 13.00 -2.84
N HIS A 76 1.16 14.31 -2.65
CA HIS A 76 -0.09 14.85 -2.17
C HIS A 76 -0.15 16.36 -2.43
N ASN A 77 -1.37 16.89 -2.31
CA ASN A 77 -1.64 18.31 -2.34
C ASN A 77 -2.72 18.73 -1.33
N GLU A 78 -3.66 17.84 -0.97
CA GLU A 78 -4.78 18.24 -0.11
C GLU A 78 -4.30 18.58 1.30
N ALA A 79 -4.62 19.78 1.82
CA ALA A 79 -4.06 20.32 3.06
C ALA A 79 -4.26 19.39 4.28
N GLN A 80 -5.38 18.67 4.35
CA GLN A 80 -5.68 17.75 5.44
C GLN A 80 -4.82 16.47 5.45
N GLN A 81 -4.12 16.17 4.36
CA GLN A 81 -3.16 15.07 4.27
C GLN A 81 -1.74 15.54 4.60
N SER A 82 -1.50 16.85 4.68
CA SER A 82 -0.18 17.46 4.81
C SER A 82 0.23 17.69 6.27
N VAL A 83 1.32 18.42 6.49
CA VAL A 83 1.76 18.83 7.83
C VAL A 83 0.71 19.75 8.48
N ALA A 84 0.53 19.65 9.79
CA ALA A 84 -0.60 20.30 10.49
C ALA A 84 -0.63 21.84 10.35
N ASP A 85 0.54 22.45 10.20
CA ASP A 85 0.77 23.89 10.04
C ASP A 85 1.09 24.28 8.59
N ILE A 86 0.66 23.48 7.59
CA ILE A 86 0.93 23.74 6.16
C ILE A 86 0.50 25.14 5.68
N LYS A 87 -0.55 25.70 6.30
CA LYS A 87 -1.07 27.05 6.02
C LYS A 87 -0.13 28.18 6.48
N ASP A 88 0.79 27.86 7.39
CA ASP A 88 1.70 28.81 8.03
C ASP A 88 3.09 28.84 7.33
N VAL A 89 3.26 28.05 6.26
CA VAL A 89 4.47 28.00 5.41
C VAL A 89 4.12 28.22 3.94
N THR A 90 5.12 28.55 3.12
CA THR A 90 4.94 28.75 1.68
C THR A 90 5.25 27.47 0.90
N VAL A 91 4.26 26.94 0.18
CA VAL A 91 4.46 25.83 -0.75
C VAL A 91 5.09 26.35 -2.05
N THR A 92 6.30 25.90 -2.35
CA THR A 92 7.09 26.36 -3.51
C THR A 92 7.07 25.39 -4.69
N ALA A 93 6.84 24.11 -4.43
CA ALA A 93 6.69 23.08 -5.45
C ALA A 93 5.70 21.98 -5.01
N VAL A 94 4.99 21.39 -5.98
CA VAL A 94 4.22 20.15 -5.82
C VAL A 94 4.55 19.20 -6.97
N VAL A 95 4.91 17.95 -6.65
CA VAL A 95 5.07 16.84 -7.62
C VAL A 95 4.15 15.71 -7.19
N ASP A 96 3.13 15.38 -7.97
CA ASP A 96 2.04 14.51 -7.50
C ASP A 96 1.46 13.67 -8.65
N HIS A 97 0.64 12.68 -8.33
CA HIS A 97 -0.16 11.91 -9.28
C HIS A 97 -1.64 11.79 -8.88
N HIS A 98 -2.03 12.40 -7.76
CA HIS A 98 -3.39 12.42 -7.26
C HIS A 98 -4.26 13.49 -7.94
N ARG A 99 -5.57 13.44 -7.64
CA ARG A 99 -6.47 14.56 -7.94
C ARG A 99 -6.05 15.80 -7.15
N ILE A 100 -6.45 16.97 -7.63
CA ILE A 100 -6.22 18.25 -6.95
C ILE A 100 -7.49 18.66 -6.21
N ALA A 101 -7.40 18.85 -4.89
CA ALA A 101 -8.48 19.35 -4.05
C ALA A 101 -7.93 19.97 -2.77
N ASN A 102 -8.68 20.88 -2.13
CA ASN A 102 -8.31 21.48 -0.84
C ASN A 102 -6.86 22.02 -0.79
N PHE A 103 -6.41 22.58 -1.92
CA PHE A 103 -5.08 23.15 -2.13
C PHE A 103 -5.22 24.54 -2.73
N GLU A 104 -4.56 25.52 -2.11
CA GLU A 104 -4.54 26.92 -2.56
C GLU A 104 -3.18 27.53 -2.21
N THR A 105 -2.69 28.43 -3.06
CA THR A 105 -1.47 29.21 -2.80
C THR A 105 -1.72 30.69 -3.05
N ALA A 106 -1.08 31.55 -2.24
CA ALA A 106 -1.15 33.00 -2.41
C ALA A 106 -0.31 33.51 -3.60
N ALA A 107 0.70 32.74 -4.02
CA ALA A 107 1.62 33.08 -5.10
C ALA A 107 1.72 31.91 -6.12
N PRO A 108 2.14 32.20 -7.37
CA PRO A 108 2.50 31.14 -8.32
C PRO A 108 3.60 30.23 -7.75
N LEU A 109 3.52 28.95 -8.09
CA LEU A 109 4.47 27.92 -7.69
C LEU A 109 4.79 26.98 -8.86
N PHE A 110 5.78 26.10 -8.68
CA PHE A 110 5.94 24.94 -9.56
C PHE A 110 4.92 23.87 -9.19
N TYR A 111 4.08 23.44 -10.14
CA TYR A 111 3.12 22.37 -9.90
C TYR A 111 3.16 21.39 -11.06
N ARG A 112 3.56 20.15 -10.79
CA ARG A 112 3.58 19.07 -11.78
C ARG A 112 2.80 17.87 -11.25
N ALA A 113 1.61 17.65 -11.79
CA ALA A 113 0.88 16.42 -11.58
C ALA A 113 0.64 15.69 -12.90
N GLU A 114 0.84 14.37 -12.89
CA GLU A 114 0.56 13.52 -14.04
C GLU A 114 -0.31 12.32 -13.62
N PRO A 115 -1.33 11.93 -14.41
CA PRO A 115 -2.21 10.81 -14.07
C PRO A 115 -1.51 9.47 -14.38
N ILE A 116 -0.44 9.17 -13.65
CA ILE A 116 0.39 7.98 -13.79
C ILE A 116 0.48 7.21 -12.47
N GLY A 117 1.13 6.05 -12.48
CA GLY A 117 1.00 5.08 -11.40
C GLY A 117 1.68 5.46 -10.08
N SER A 118 2.63 6.39 -10.09
CA SER A 118 3.40 6.81 -8.91
C SER A 118 4.05 8.19 -9.15
N THR A 119 4.23 8.96 -8.07
CA THR A 119 5.00 10.21 -8.05
C THR A 119 6.47 10.00 -8.44
N ASN A 120 7.10 8.89 -8.06
CA ASN A 120 8.45 8.56 -8.52
C ASN A 120 8.55 8.39 -10.05
N SER A 121 7.46 8.01 -10.73
CA SER A 121 7.43 8.02 -12.21
C SER A 121 7.48 9.44 -12.78
N VAL A 122 6.87 10.41 -12.09
CA VAL A 122 6.93 11.84 -12.47
C VAL A 122 8.37 12.35 -12.27
N LEU A 123 8.97 12.02 -11.12
CA LEU A 123 10.35 12.38 -10.82
C LEU A 123 11.33 11.76 -11.81
N TYR A 124 11.12 10.50 -12.23
CA TYR A 124 11.94 9.89 -13.29
C TYR A 124 11.95 10.76 -14.56
N LYS A 125 10.78 11.22 -15.02
CA LYS A 125 10.69 12.10 -16.20
C LYS A 125 11.43 13.41 -15.98
N MET A 126 11.29 14.02 -14.80
CA MET A 126 12.01 15.25 -14.42
C MET A 126 13.53 15.06 -14.50
N TYR A 127 14.07 13.95 -13.99
CA TYR A 127 15.50 13.63 -14.12
C TYR A 127 15.94 13.54 -15.58
N GLN A 128 15.16 12.85 -16.42
CA GLN A 128 15.47 12.71 -17.85
C GLN A 128 15.44 14.07 -18.58
N GLU A 129 14.42 14.90 -18.31
CA GLU A 129 14.26 16.22 -18.91
C GLU A 129 15.38 17.18 -18.52
N ALA A 130 15.86 17.10 -17.28
CA ALA A 130 16.98 17.89 -16.78
C ALA A 130 18.35 17.35 -17.22
N GLY A 131 18.42 16.18 -17.87
CA GLY A 131 19.68 15.53 -18.25
C GLY A 131 20.49 15.05 -17.04
N ILE A 132 19.83 14.81 -15.90
CA ILE A 132 20.47 14.39 -14.65
C ILE A 132 20.57 12.87 -14.62
N ALA A 133 21.78 12.37 -14.34
CA ALA A 133 22.01 10.93 -14.20
C ALA A 133 21.37 10.39 -12.91
N ILE A 134 20.60 9.31 -13.04
CA ILE A 134 20.03 8.59 -11.90
C ILE A 134 21.09 7.60 -11.38
N THR A 135 21.46 7.72 -10.10
CA THR A 135 22.39 6.79 -9.45
C THR A 135 21.68 5.48 -9.06
N PRO A 136 22.41 4.37 -8.81
CA PRO A 136 21.79 3.12 -8.35
C PRO A 136 20.94 3.29 -7.08
N GLN A 137 21.37 4.13 -6.15
CA GLN A 137 20.68 4.40 -4.89
C GLN A 137 19.36 5.15 -5.10
N ILE A 138 19.34 6.14 -6.01
CA ILE A 138 18.10 6.86 -6.35
C ILE A 138 17.19 5.98 -7.21
N ALA A 139 17.74 5.18 -8.11
CA ALA A 139 16.96 4.21 -8.86
C ALA A 139 16.24 3.22 -7.93
N GLY A 140 16.90 2.78 -6.86
CA GLY A 140 16.29 1.94 -5.83
C GLY A 140 15.10 2.59 -5.12
N LEU A 141 15.22 3.88 -4.75
CA LEU A 141 14.10 4.65 -4.20
C LEU A 141 12.94 4.73 -5.18
N MET A 142 13.23 5.10 -6.44
CA MET A 142 12.21 5.22 -7.49
C MET A 142 11.48 3.89 -7.74
N ILE A 143 12.21 2.77 -7.84
CA ILE A 143 11.62 1.44 -8.01
C ILE A 143 10.70 1.12 -6.85
N SER A 144 11.10 1.45 -5.62
CA SER A 144 10.35 1.11 -4.41
C SER A 144 8.99 1.83 -4.38
N GLY A 145 8.97 3.14 -4.62
CA GLY A 145 7.70 3.89 -4.74
C GLY A 145 6.81 3.36 -5.86
N ILE A 146 7.38 3.14 -7.05
CA ILE A 146 6.61 2.63 -8.19
C ILE A 146 6.05 1.23 -7.92
N VAL A 147 6.82 0.32 -7.32
CA VAL A 147 6.36 -1.05 -7.01
C VAL A 147 5.25 -1.04 -5.97
N SER A 148 5.34 -0.20 -4.94
CA SER A 148 4.33 -0.01 -3.90
C SER A 148 2.97 0.35 -4.53
N ASP A 149 2.90 1.49 -5.21
CA ASP A 149 1.62 2.03 -5.70
C ASP A 149 1.00 1.21 -6.82
N THR A 150 1.87 0.60 -7.62
CA THR A 150 1.44 -0.23 -8.74
C THR A 150 1.20 -1.67 -8.35
N LEU A 151 1.48 -2.07 -7.10
CA LEU A 151 1.46 -3.47 -6.67
C LEU A 151 2.23 -4.37 -7.65
N LEU A 152 3.48 -3.99 -7.95
CA LEU A 152 4.32 -4.66 -8.95
C LEU A 152 3.63 -4.72 -10.34
N LEU A 153 3.13 -3.58 -10.82
CA LEU A 153 2.44 -3.39 -12.11
C LEU A 153 1.06 -4.07 -12.24
N LYS A 154 0.44 -4.48 -11.14
CA LYS A 154 -0.87 -5.16 -11.09
C LYS A 154 -2.03 -4.24 -10.78
N SER A 155 -1.77 -3.10 -10.16
CA SER A 155 -2.77 -2.07 -9.84
C SER A 155 -3.39 -1.50 -11.13
N PRO A 156 -4.69 -1.18 -11.13
CA PRO A 156 -5.35 -0.51 -12.25
C PRO A 156 -4.81 0.91 -12.53
N THR A 157 -4.08 1.53 -11.60
CA THR A 157 -3.41 2.82 -11.81
C THR A 157 -2.17 2.72 -12.71
N THR A 158 -1.66 1.50 -12.93
CA THR A 158 -0.44 1.24 -13.70
C THR A 158 -0.59 1.63 -15.17
N THR A 159 0.23 2.57 -15.64
CA THR A 159 0.21 3.04 -17.03
C THR A 159 1.32 2.41 -17.88
N ALA A 160 1.39 2.78 -19.16
CA ALA A 160 2.52 2.39 -20.01
C ALA A 160 3.86 2.98 -19.51
N THR A 161 3.81 4.08 -18.76
CA THR A 161 4.99 4.72 -18.17
C THR A 161 5.70 3.77 -17.21
N GLU A 162 5.00 3.25 -16.21
CA GLU A 162 5.60 2.38 -15.17
C GLU A 162 6.19 1.10 -15.79
N ARG A 163 5.51 0.54 -16.80
CA ARG A 163 5.96 -0.65 -17.54
C ARG A 163 7.25 -0.41 -18.33
N ASP A 164 7.46 0.81 -18.81
CA ASP A 164 8.67 1.18 -19.56
C ASP A 164 9.85 1.55 -18.64
N ILE A 165 9.59 2.27 -17.55
CA ILE A 165 10.66 2.82 -16.70
C ILE A 165 11.20 1.81 -15.69
N LEU A 166 10.37 0.92 -15.13
CA LEU A 166 10.80 -0.03 -14.09
C LEU A 166 11.96 -0.93 -14.55
N PRO A 167 11.93 -1.56 -15.74
CA PRO A 167 13.07 -2.35 -16.22
C PRO A 167 14.36 -1.53 -16.40
N LYS A 168 14.23 -0.25 -16.78
CA LYS A 168 15.38 0.66 -16.95
C LYS A 168 16.00 1.00 -15.60
N LEU A 169 15.15 1.34 -14.63
CA LEU A 169 15.58 1.61 -13.25
C LEU A 169 16.20 0.38 -12.61
N ALA A 170 15.60 -0.81 -12.76
CA ALA A 170 16.15 -2.06 -12.23
C ALA A 170 17.56 -2.36 -12.75
N LYS A 171 17.81 -2.07 -14.03
CA LYS A 171 19.15 -2.15 -14.62
C LYS A 171 20.14 -1.16 -13.99
N ILE A 172 19.70 0.06 -13.69
CA ILE A 172 20.54 1.09 -13.01
C ILE A 172 20.82 0.68 -11.56
N ALA A 173 19.82 0.20 -10.84
CA ALA A 173 19.93 -0.28 -9.46
C ALA A 173 20.71 -1.59 -9.34
N GLY A 174 20.78 -2.40 -10.41
CA GLY A 174 21.48 -3.67 -10.44
C GLY A 174 20.75 -4.79 -9.69
N ILE A 175 19.42 -4.83 -9.78
CA ILE A 175 18.57 -5.78 -9.05
C ILE A 175 17.69 -6.62 -9.99
N ASP A 176 17.21 -7.76 -9.50
CA ASP A 176 16.06 -8.43 -10.10
C ASP A 176 14.77 -7.77 -9.59
N LEU A 177 13.99 -7.21 -10.52
CA LEU A 177 12.78 -6.45 -10.19
C LEU A 177 11.69 -7.32 -9.55
N GLN A 178 11.53 -8.57 -10.00
CA GLN A 178 10.49 -9.45 -9.49
C GLN A 178 10.85 -9.93 -8.10
N GLU A 179 12.08 -10.40 -7.90
CA GLU A 179 12.57 -10.85 -6.60
C GLU A 179 12.50 -9.72 -5.56
N PHE A 180 13.04 -8.54 -5.88
CA PHE A 180 13.00 -7.38 -5.00
C PHE A 180 11.56 -6.95 -4.72
N GLY A 181 10.74 -6.78 -5.78
CA GLY A 181 9.39 -6.24 -5.63
C GLY A 181 8.48 -7.14 -4.81
N LEU A 182 8.52 -8.46 -5.03
CA LEU A 182 7.79 -9.42 -4.18
C LEU A 182 8.30 -9.39 -2.74
N ALA A 183 9.60 -9.36 -2.50
CA ALA A 183 10.15 -9.31 -1.14
C ALA A 183 9.74 -8.02 -0.41
N MET A 184 9.73 -6.88 -1.10
CA MET A 184 9.31 -5.59 -0.55
C MET A 184 7.82 -5.60 -0.18
N LEU A 185 6.94 -5.97 -1.11
CA LEU A 185 5.50 -6.02 -0.85
C LEU A 185 5.15 -7.04 0.26
N LYS A 186 5.92 -8.15 0.36
CA LYS A 186 5.80 -9.12 1.46
C LYS A 186 6.08 -8.49 2.81
N ALA A 187 7.16 -7.70 2.90
CA ALA A 187 7.48 -6.96 4.11
C ALA A 187 6.35 -6.01 4.53
N GLY A 188 5.62 -5.41 3.59
CA GLY A 188 4.44 -4.59 3.85
C GLY A 188 3.24 -5.35 4.43
N THR A 189 3.09 -6.63 4.10
CA THR A 189 1.99 -7.45 4.61
C THR A 189 2.27 -8.09 5.98
N ASN A 190 3.51 -8.00 6.48
CA ASN A 190 4.08 -8.57 7.71
C ASN A 190 3.10 -9.39 8.57
N LEU A 191 2.65 -10.51 8.02
CA LEU A 191 1.70 -11.38 8.71
C LEU A 191 2.37 -12.04 9.90
N ALA A 192 3.67 -12.30 9.81
CA ALA A 192 4.48 -12.90 10.86
C ALA A 192 4.46 -12.10 12.18
N ALA A 193 4.39 -10.77 12.14
CA ALA A 193 4.29 -9.94 13.33
C ALA A 193 2.88 -9.87 13.93
N LYS A 194 1.85 -10.29 13.18
CA LYS A 194 0.45 -10.27 13.65
C LYS A 194 0.11 -11.56 14.38
N SER A 195 -0.61 -11.43 15.48
CA SER A 195 -1.21 -12.61 16.14
C SER A 195 -2.26 -13.24 15.23
N ASP A 196 -2.55 -14.54 15.44
CA ASP A 196 -3.63 -15.20 14.67
C ASP A 196 -4.96 -14.49 14.86
N LEU A 197 -5.22 -13.96 16.06
CA LEU A 197 -6.40 -13.14 16.36
C LEU A 197 -6.44 -11.87 15.52
N ASP A 198 -5.33 -11.12 15.42
CA ASP A 198 -5.27 -9.90 14.60
C ASP A 198 -5.51 -10.19 13.11
N ILE A 199 -5.05 -11.36 12.63
CA ILE A 199 -5.29 -11.80 11.26
C ILE A 199 -6.77 -12.13 11.04
N VAL A 200 -7.39 -12.90 11.93
CA VAL A 200 -8.78 -13.35 11.73
C VAL A 200 -9.80 -12.25 11.98
N GLU A 201 -9.53 -11.33 12.91
CA GLU A 201 -10.48 -10.31 13.39
C GLU A 201 -10.19 -8.89 12.90
N GLY A 202 -8.97 -8.60 12.43
CA GLY A 202 -8.50 -7.24 12.11
C GLY A 202 -9.37 -6.49 11.08
N ASP A 203 -9.90 -7.19 10.07
CA ASP A 203 -11.01 -6.71 9.23
C ASP A 203 -12.15 -7.73 9.18
N ALA A 204 -12.69 -8.11 10.34
CA ALA A 204 -13.87 -8.97 10.42
C ALA A 204 -15.17 -8.18 10.66
N LYS A 205 -16.24 -8.62 9.99
CA LYS A 205 -17.60 -8.06 10.14
C LYS A 205 -18.62 -9.18 10.33
N SER A 206 -19.63 -8.90 11.15
CA SER A 206 -20.73 -9.83 11.40
C SER A 206 -21.96 -9.47 10.58
N PHE A 207 -22.68 -10.50 10.16
CA PHE A 207 -23.89 -10.40 9.34
C PHE A 207 -24.93 -11.39 9.87
N ASN A 208 -26.21 -11.08 9.64
CA ASN A 208 -27.28 -12.06 9.81
C ASN A 208 -27.75 -12.50 8.42
N MET A 209 -27.66 -13.80 8.14
CA MET A 209 -27.99 -14.37 6.84
C MET A 209 -28.88 -15.59 7.04
N GLY A 210 -30.15 -15.51 6.64
CA GLY A 210 -31.10 -16.62 6.80
C GLY A 210 -31.32 -17.05 8.26
N GLY A 211 -31.22 -16.12 9.22
CA GLY A 211 -31.33 -16.41 10.65
C GLY A 211 -30.04 -16.90 11.31
N LEU A 212 -28.98 -17.13 10.54
CA LEU A 212 -27.66 -17.51 11.04
C LEU A 212 -26.76 -16.27 11.23
N THR A 213 -25.93 -16.30 12.27
CA THR A 213 -24.92 -15.29 12.56
C THR A 213 -23.61 -15.65 11.87
N VAL A 214 -23.23 -14.87 10.86
CA VAL A 214 -22.05 -15.12 10.02
C VAL A 214 -20.97 -14.07 10.29
N ARG A 215 -19.74 -14.49 10.60
CA ARG A 215 -18.55 -13.63 10.72
C ARG A 215 -17.70 -13.78 9.46
N ILE A 216 -17.30 -12.65 8.85
CA ILE A 216 -16.46 -12.64 7.65
C ILE A 216 -15.24 -11.74 7.87
N GLY A 217 -14.08 -12.38 8.07
CA GLY A 217 -12.75 -11.77 8.13
C GLY A 217 -12.13 -11.62 6.74
N GLN A 218 -11.34 -10.58 6.54
CA GLN A 218 -10.51 -10.42 5.35
C GLN A 218 -9.09 -10.02 5.75
N VAL A 219 -8.09 -10.67 5.12
CA VAL A 219 -6.68 -10.34 5.28
C VAL A 219 -6.04 -10.23 3.90
N ASN A 220 -5.29 -9.15 3.69
CA ASN A 220 -4.49 -8.99 2.47
C ASN A 220 -3.11 -9.64 2.69
N THR A 221 -2.66 -10.36 1.67
CA THR A 221 -1.31 -10.92 1.57
C THR A 221 -0.81 -10.71 0.15
N VAL A 222 0.47 -10.93 -0.06
CA VAL A 222 1.07 -11.05 -1.40
C VAL A 222 1.54 -12.49 -1.66
N ASP A 223 1.45 -13.36 -0.65
CA ASP A 223 1.75 -14.77 -0.73
C ASP A 223 0.81 -15.57 0.17
N LEU A 224 -0.08 -16.33 -0.45
CA LEU A 224 -1.03 -17.18 0.26
C LEU A 224 -0.34 -18.30 1.04
N ASN A 225 0.89 -18.69 0.70
CA ASN A 225 1.61 -19.73 1.42
C ASN A 225 1.90 -19.32 2.88
N GLU A 226 2.03 -18.02 3.18
CA GLU A 226 2.19 -17.54 4.56
C GLU A 226 0.93 -17.80 5.40
N ILE A 227 -0.25 -17.71 4.79
CA ILE A 227 -1.53 -18.05 5.42
C ILE A 227 -1.66 -19.57 5.53
N TYR A 228 -1.31 -20.31 4.46
CA TYR A 228 -1.38 -21.77 4.45
C TYR A 228 -0.50 -22.40 5.52
N ALA A 229 0.70 -21.85 5.74
CA ALA A 229 1.62 -22.31 6.79
C ALA A 229 1.04 -22.14 8.21
N ARG A 230 0.12 -21.19 8.43
CA ARG A 230 -0.54 -20.91 9.71
C ARG A 230 -1.99 -21.39 9.76
N GLN A 231 -2.45 -22.11 8.74
CA GLN A 231 -3.87 -22.41 8.56
C GLN A 231 -4.49 -23.14 9.75
N ALA A 232 -3.78 -24.11 10.33
CA ALA A 232 -4.27 -24.87 11.48
C ALA A 232 -4.55 -23.95 12.68
N ASP A 233 -3.61 -23.06 12.99
CA ASP A 233 -3.72 -22.11 14.11
C ASP A 233 -4.80 -21.06 13.84
N LEU A 234 -4.85 -20.50 12.63
CA LEU A 234 -5.91 -19.56 12.21
C LEU A 234 -7.30 -20.20 12.32
N THR A 235 -7.45 -21.44 11.87
CA THR A 235 -8.72 -22.19 11.95
C THR A 235 -9.10 -22.46 13.41
N ALA A 236 -8.12 -22.79 14.27
CA ALA A 236 -8.35 -22.96 15.70
C ALA A 236 -8.79 -21.66 16.37
N THR A 237 -8.16 -20.52 16.05
CA THR A 237 -8.56 -19.19 16.53
C THR A 237 -9.96 -18.81 16.04
N MET A 238 -10.27 -19.05 14.76
CA MET A 238 -11.63 -18.85 14.22
C MET A 238 -12.67 -19.67 14.99
N GLN A 239 -12.37 -20.93 15.32
CA GLN A 239 -13.29 -21.79 16.07
C GLN A 239 -13.49 -21.31 17.51
N GLN A 240 -12.44 -20.82 18.16
CA GLN A 240 -12.51 -20.22 19.50
C GLN A 240 -13.39 -18.97 19.49
N GLU A 241 -13.17 -18.05 18.54
CA GLU A 241 -13.96 -16.82 18.43
C GLU A 241 -15.41 -17.12 18.01
N ALA A 242 -15.64 -18.07 17.11
CA ALA A 242 -16.98 -18.52 16.75
C ALA A 242 -17.74 -19.08 17.96
N THR A 243 -17.08 -19.84 18.83
CA THR A 243 -17.70 -20.40 20.05
C THR A 243 -17.99 -19.31 21.08
N LYS A 244 -17.02 -18.42 21.31
CA LYS A 244 -17.10 -17.32 22.27
C LYS A 244 -18.20 -16.31 21.92
N HIS A 245 -18.35 -16.01 20.62
CA HIS A 245 -19.31 -15.04 20.13
C HIS A 245 -20.58 -15.65 19.52
N GLN A 246 -20.71 -16.98 19.58
CA GLN A 246 -21.86 -17.75 19.08
C GLN A 246 -22.13 -17.48 17.58
N TYR A 247 -21.07 -17.47 16.77
CA TYR A 247 -21.19 -17.41 15.32
C TYR A 247 -21.53 -18.79 14.77
N ASP A 248 -22.55 -18.85 13.92
CA ASP A 248 -22.95 -20.07 13.22
C ASP A 248 -21.96 -20.43 12.10
N LEU A 249 -21.33 -19.43 11.47
CA LEU A 249 -20.30 -19.56 10.44
C LEU A 249 -19.24 -18.47 10.63
N PHE A 250 -17.97 -18.85 10.56
CA PHE A 250 -16.85 -17.90 10.42
C PHE A 250 -16.12 -18.21 9.12
N LEU A 251 -16.07 -17.25 8.20
CA LEU A 251 -15.29 -17.27 6.96
C LEU A 251 -14.11 -16.27 7.07
N LEU A 252 -12.88 -16.74 6.89
CA LEU A 252 -11.71 -15.89 6.64
C LEU A 252 -11.40 -15.89 5.15
N ILE A 253 -11.15 -14.71 4.58
CA ILE A 253 -10.76 -14.53 3.19
C ILE A 253 -9.34 -13.97 3.15
N ALA A 254 -8.38 -14.78 2.73
CA ALA A 254 -7.04 -14.32 2.43
C ALA A 254 -6.97 -13.88 0.97
N THR A 255 -6.76 -12.59 0.73
CA THR A 255 -6.71 -11.99 -0.61
C THR A 255 -5.26 -11.75 -1.01
N ASN A 256 -4.83 -12.38 -2.09
CA ASN A 256 -3.56 -12.05 -2.72
C ASN A 256 -3.74 -10.78 -3.57
N ILE A 257 -3.09 -9.69 -3.14
CA ILE A 257 -3.25 -8.38 -3.78
C ILE A 257 -2.54 -8.28 -5.14
N LEU A 258 -1.66 -9.23 -5.49
CA LEU A 258 -0.91 -9.24 -6.75
C LEU A 258 -1.69 -9.85 -7.91
N ASP A 259 -2.42 -10.93 -7.68
CA ASP A 259 -3.22 -11.61 -8.71
C ASP A 259 -4.72 -11.30 -8.59
N SER A 260 -5.13 -10.61 -7.51
CA SER A 260 -6.53 -10.31 -7.21
C SER A 260 -7.40 -11.57 -7.00
N ASP A 261 -6.78 -12.66 -6.58
CA ASP A 261 -7.45 -13.88 -6.18
C ASP A 261 -7.47 -14.03 -4.65
N SER A 262 -8.45 -14.78 -4.15
CA SER A 262 -8.54 -15.09 -2.71
C SER A 262 -8.62 -16.59 -2.44
N THR A 263 -8.27 -16.97 -1.22
CA THR A 263 -8.60 -18.27 -0.63
C THR A 263 -9.47 -18.07 0.61
N GLY A 264 -10.57 -18.79 0.68
CA GLY A 264 -11.47 -18.84 1.82
C GLY A 264 -11.14 -20.00 2.76
N PHE A 265 -11.22 -19.76 4.06
CA PHE A 265 -11.17 -20.75 5.13
C PHE A 265 -12.43 -20.59 5.97
N ALA A 266 -13.11 -21.69 6.32
CA ALA A 266 -14.37 -21.59 7.04
C ALA A 266 -14.50 -22.62 8.16
N VAL A 267 -15.13 -22.21 9.25
CA VAL A 267 -15.53 -23.07 10.37
C VAL A 267 -16.99 -22.83 10.74
N GLY A 268 -17.65 -23.85 11.27
CA GLY A 268 -19.05 -23.79 11.66
C GLY A 268 -19.99 -24.50 10.68
N THR A 269 -21.22 -24.02 10.59
CA THR A 269 -22.32 -24.62 9.84
C THR A 269 -22.55 -23.89 8.51
N GLY A 270 -23.25 -24.54 7.57
CA GLY A 270 -23.59 -23.91 6.28
C GLY A 270 -22.46 -23.91 5.24
N LEU A 271 -21.47 -24.80 5.38
CA LEU A 271 -20.38 -24.94 4.39
C LEU A 271 -20.89 -25.29 2.99
N ASP A 272 -21.91 -26.14 2.87
CA ASP A 272 -22.53 -26.48 1.57
C ASP A 272 -23.16 -25.25 0.90
N LYS A 273 -23.74 -24.33 1.70
CA LYS A 273 -24.31 -23.08 1.20
C LYS A 273 -23.21 -22.10 0.76
N LEU A 274 -22.08 -22.09 1.48
CA LEU A 274 -20.89 -21.34 1.11
C LEU A 274 -20.31 -21.84 -0.23
N GLU A 275 -20.15 -23.16 -0.40
CA GLU A 275 -19.73 -23.76 -1.67
C GLU A 275 -20.68 -23.39 -2.82
N ALA A 276 -22.00 -23.51 -2.59
CA ALA A 276 -23.01 -23.15 -3.58
C ALA A 276 -23.00 -21.65 -3.94
N ALA A 277 -22.74 -20.76 -2.97
CA ALA A 277 -22.68 -19.32 -3.20
C ALA A 277 -21.56 -18.92 -4.18
N PHE A 278 -20.43 -19.63 -4.13
CA PHE A 278 -19.26 -19.36 -4.97
C PHE A 278 -19.08 -20.32 -6.15
N GLY A 279 -19.92 -21.35 -6.25
CA GLY A 279 -19.84 -22.35 -7.33
C GLY A 279 -18.53 -23.15 -7.30
N THR A 280 -17.93 -23.30 -6.12
CA THR A 280 -16.64 -23.96 -5.90
C THR A 280 -16.69 -24.80 -4.63
N LYS A 281 -15.78 -25.76 -4.49
CA LYS A 281 -15.74 -26.70 -3.35
C LYS A 281 -14.47 -26.53 -2.54
N PHE A 282 -14.54 -26.91 -1.28
CA PHE A 282 -13.35 -27.06 -0.46
C PHE A 282 -12.45 -28.17 -1.03
N ASP A 283 -11.16 -27.90 -1.12
CA ASP A 283 -10.16 -28.89 -1.50
C ASP A 283 -9.82 -29.85 -0.34
N ALA A 284 -8.88 -30.76 -0.57
CA ALA A 284 -8.44 -31.73 0.43
C ALA A 284 -7.78 -31.10 1.66
N ASP A 285 -7.32 -29.84 1.55
CA ASP A 285 -6.73 -29.06 2.63
C ASP A 285 -7.76 -28.12 3.28
N HIS A 286 -9.07 -28.26 3.00
CA HIS A 286 -10.13 -27.38 3.49
C HIS A 286 -9.99 -25.91 3.06
N ARG A 287 -9.53 -25.67 1.84
CA ARG A 287 -9.44 -24.33 1.24
C ARG A 287 -10.49 -24.14 0.16
N LEU A 288 -11.11 -22.96 0.13
CA LEU A 288 -12.08 -22.57 -0.88
C LEU A 288 -11.42 -21.59 -1.86
N ALA A 289 -11.19 -21.99 -3.11
CA ALA A 289 -10.64 -21.10 -4.12
C ALA A 289 -11.66 -20.03 -4.54
N LEU A 290 -11.28 -18.75 -4.48
CA LEU A 290 -12.13 -17.60 -4.76
C LEU A 290 -11.46 -16.68 -5.81
N PRO A 291 -11.39 -17.11 -7.09
CA PRO A 291 -10.73 -16.34 -8.14
C PRO A 291 -11.45 -15.01 -8.43
N GLY A 292 -10.69 -13.92 -8.56
CA GLY A 292 -11.17 -12.57 -8.79
C GLY A 292 -11.89 -11.93 -7.61
N VAL A 293 -12.00 -12.61 -6.46
CA VAL A 293 -12.68 -12.10 -5.27
C VAL A 293 -11.68 -11.27 -4.46
N VAL A 294 -11.94 -9.98 -4.32
CA VAL A 294 -11.12 -9.05 -3.53
C VAL A 294 -11.96 -8.18 -2.59
N SER A 295 -13.27 -8.12 -2.79
CA SER A 295 -14.17 -7.26 -2.03
C SER A 295 -15.23 -8.06 -1.27
N ARG A 296 -15.09 -8.14 0.05
CA ARG A 296 -16.12 -8.71 0.93
C ARG A 296 -17.52 -8.13 0.65
N LYS A 297 -17.64 -6.79 0.55
CA LYS A 297 -18.93 -6.10 0.40
C LYS A 297 -19.61 -6.37 -0.94
N LYS A 298 -18.85 -6.39 -2.03
CA LYS A 298 -19.40 -6.52 -3.39
C LYS A 298 -19.51 -7.95 -3.87
N GLN A 299 -18.56 -8.81 -3.49
CA GLN A 299 -18.35 -10.12 -4.11
C GLN A 299 -18.60 -11.29 -3.16
N VAL A 300 -18.61 -11.07 -1.84
CA VAL A 300 -18.77 -12.16 -0.87
C VAL A 300 -20.12 -12.11 -0.20
N VAL A 301 -20.48 -10.96 0.38
CA VAL A 301 -21.72 -10.80 1.14
C VAL A 301 -22.96 -11.05 0.27
N PRO A 302 -23.13 -10.46 -0.93
CA PRO A 302 -24.33 -10.66 -1.73
C PRO A 302 -24.62 -12.12 -2.14
N PRO A 303 -23.67 -12.89 -2.71
CA PRO A 303 -23.93 -14.29 -3.06
C PRO A 303 -24.16 -15.16 -1.83
N LEU A 304 -23.46 -14.90 -0.72
CA LEU A 304 -23.64 -15.64 0.52
C LEU A 304 -25.02 -15.37 1.14
N GLN A 305 -25.45 -14.11 1.19
CA GLN A 305 -26.79 -13.74 1.64
C GLN A 305 -27.87 -14.50 0.86
N LYS A 306 -27.75 -14.51 -0.48
CA LYS A 306 -28.68 -15.21 -1.37
C LYS A 306 -28.72 -16.72 -1.12
N ALA A 307 -27.56 -17.35 -0.89
CA ALA A 307 -27.50 -18.79 -0.62
C ALA A 307 -28.08 -19.16 0.76
N PHE A 308 -27.94 -18.28 1.74
CA PHE A 308 -28.43 -18.51 3.10
C PHE A 308 -29.92 -18.21 3.26
N GLU A 309 -30.47 -17.28 2.48
CA GLU A 309 -31.89 -16.95 2.43
C GLU A 309 -32.72 -17.84 1.47
N ALA A 310 -32.06 -18.62 0.61
CA ALA A 310 -32.68 -19.67 -0.19
C ALA A 310 -32.89 -20.96 0.62
#